data_AF-A0A2M6P253-F1
#
_entry.id   AF-A0A2M6P253-F1
#
_cell.length_a   1.000
_cell.length_b   1.000
_cell.length_c   1.000
_cell.angle_alpha   90.00
_cell.angle_beta   90.00
_cell.angle_gamma   90.00
#
_symmetry.space_group_name_H-M   'P 1'
#
loop_
_entity.id
_entity.type
_entity.pdbx_description
1 polymer ?
#
loop_
_entity_poly.entity_id
_entity_poly.type
_entity_poly.pdbx_seq_one_letter_code
_entity_poly.pdbx_strand_id
1 'polypeptide(L)'
;MHIQFCGANHEVTGSCHLLTTSKKRILVDCGMFQGGNYSEGKNFDTFPFNAGDIDILIVTHAHLDHVGRIPKLIKEGFHGKIIATKGTCHIMPLVLEDAQHIMTYNHRKFQTPILYSMEDVDKVTELCQGI
;
A
#
# COMPACT_ATOMS: atom_id res chain seq x y z
N MET A 1 -18.13 -13.74 8.50
CA MET A 1 -17.31 -12.98 7.53
C MET A 1 -17.60 -11.51 7.78
N HIS A 2 -16.57 -10.68 7.89
CA HIS A 2 -16.68 -9.25 8.23
C HIS A 2 -15.80 -8.43 7.29
N ILE A 3 -16.30 -7.27 6.86
CA ILE A 3 -15.58 -6.33 5.98
C ILE A 3 -15.42 -5.02 6.73
N GLN A 4 -14.19 -4.51 6.78
CA GLN A 4 -13.86 -3.21 7.33
C GLN A 4 -13.29 -2.32 6.21
N PHE A 5 -13.86 -1.14 6.04
CA PHE A 5 -13.39 -0.13 5.09
C PHE A 5 -12.31 0.72 5.78
N CYS A 6 -11.07 0.64 5.28
CA CYS A 6 -9.90 1.31 5.86
C CYS A 6 -9.40 2.49 5.01
N GLY A 7 -10.04 2.76 3.89
CA GLY A 7 -9.79 3.88 2.98
C GLY A 7 -10.74 3.81 1.78
N ALA A 8 -10.70 4.83 0.90
CA ALA A 8 -11.63 4.98 -0.24
C ALA A 8 -13.13 4.84 0.13
N ASN A 9 -13.51 5.32 1.31
CA ASN A 9 -14.89 5.31 1.79
C ASN A 9 -15.44 6.74 1.83
N HIS A 10 -16.36 7.05 0.91
CA HIS A 10 -16.84 8.41 0.63
C HIS A 10 -15.75 9.37 0.11
N GLU A 11 -14.66 8.83 -0.42
CA GLU A 11 -13.58 9.58 -1.07
C GLU A 11 -12.95 8.77 -2.21
N VAL A 12 -12.23 9.44 -3.10
CA VAL A 12 -11.42 8.80 -4.15
C VAL A 12 -9.98 8.73 -3.64
N THR A 13 -9.29 7.63 -3.98
CA THR A 13 -7.94 7.25 -3.54
C THR A 13 -7.82 6.65 -2.15
N GLY A 14 -6.67 6.05 -1.86
CA GLY A 14 -6.42 5.39 -0.59
C GLY A 14 -7.10 4.04 -0.42
N SER A 15 -7.40 3.32 -1.52
CA SER A 15 -8.12 2.03 -1.47
C SER A 15 -7.47 1.07 -0.50
N CYS A 16 -8.23 0.60 0.50
CA CYS A 16 -7.75 -0.31 1.53
C CYS A 16 -8.95 -0.94 2.25
N HIS A 17 -9.14 -2.24 2.10
CA HIS A 17 -10.29 -2.95 2.63
C HIS A 17 -9.87 -4.26 3.30
N LEU A 18 -10.25 -4.45 4.57
CA LEU A 18 -9.92 -5.64 5.33
C LEU A 18 -11.11 -6.61 5.36
N LEU A 19 -10.93 -7.78 4.78
CA LEU A 19 -11.84 -8.92 4.85
C LEU A 19 -11.36 -9.91 5.92
N THR A 20 -12.16 -10.12 6.95
CA THR A 20 -11.90 -11.09 8.01
C THR A 20 -12.84 -12.29 7.88
N THR A 21 -12.24 -13.47 7.78
CA THR A 21 -12.92 -14.77 7.80
C THR A 21 -12.57 -15.52 9.09
N SER A 22 -13.13 -16.72 9.29
CA SER A 22 -12.75 -17.57 10.42
C SER A 22 -11.33 -18.14 10.34
N LYS A 23 -10.68 -18.06 9.17
CA LYS A 23 -9.36 -18.69 8.92
C LYS A 23 -8.27 -17.69 8.55
N LYS A 24 -8.66 -16.56 7.94
CA LYS A 24 -7.74 -15.63 7.26
C LYS A 24 -8.20 -14.19 7.36
N ARG A 25 -7.22 -13.28 7.40
CA ARG A 25 -7.35 -11.83 7.26
C ARG A 25 -6.74 -11.44 5.93
N ILE A 26 -7.60 -10.97 5.02
CA ILE A 26 -7.24 -10.64 3.64
C ILE A 26 -7.39 -9.13 3.49
N LEU A 27 -6.32 -8.47 3.08
CA LEU A 27 -6.37 -7.06 2.70
C LEU A 27 -6.59 -6.97 1.18
N VAL A 28 -7.48 -6.08 0.74
CA VAL A 28 -7.68 -5.75 -0.67
C VAL A 28 -7.22 -4.32 -0.88
N ASP A 29 -6.18 -4.20 -1.70
CA ASP A 29 -5.39 -2.99 -1.94
C ASP A 29 -4.76 -2.38 -0.68
N CYS A 30 -3.73 -1.57 -0.89
CA CYS A 30 -3.14 -0.71 0.13
C CYS A 30 -2.61 0.55 -0.56
N GLY A 31 -3.54 1.41 -0.96
CA GLY A 31 -3.30 2.54 -1.83
C GLY A 31 -2.97 3.84 -1.12
N MET A 32 -2.27 4.75 -1.80
CA MET A 32 -1.96 6.09 -1.30
C MET A 32 -3.15 7.04 -1.45
N PHE A 33 -3.39 7.89 -0.44
CA PHE A 33 -4.33 9.01 -0.54
C PHE A 33 -3.67 10.16 -1.32
N GLN A 34 -4.41 10.74 -2.28
CA GLN A 34 -3.95 11.84 -3.15
C GLN A 34 -4.99 12.98 -3.17
N GLY A 35 -4.58 14.16 -3.63
CA GLY A 35 -5.48 15.31 -3.81
C GLY A 35 -5.23 16.48 -2.85
N GLY A 36 -4.00 16.63 -2.36
CA GLY A 36 -3.56 17.75 -1.53
C GLY A 36 -3.34 17.39 -0.07
N ASN A 37 -2.85 18.38 0.70
CA ASN A 37 -2.28 18.17 2.03
C ASN A 37 -3.17 17.40 3.02
N TYR A 38 -4.50 17.64 3.00
CA TYR A 38 -5.42 16.95 3.91
C TYR A 38 -5.50 15.45 3.60
N SER A 39 -5.64 15.08 2.33
CA SER A 39 -5.69 13.68 1.90
C SER A 39 -4.33 13.02 2.08
N GLU A 40 -3.25 13.70 1.68
CA GLU A 40 -1.90 13.14 1.72
C GLU A 40 -1.38 12.90 3.14
N GLY A 41 -1.83 13.71 4.12
CA GLY A 41 -1.51 13.50 5.54
C GLY A 41 -1.93 12.12 6.05
N LYS A 42 -3.07 11.59 5.56
CA LYS A 42 -3.60 10.26 5.94
C LYS A 42 -2.66 9.11 5.57
N ASN A 43 -1.71 9.34 4.68
CA ASN A 43 -0.72 8.31 4.33
C ASN A 43 0.18 7.95 5.52
N PHE A 44 0.39 8.89 6.45
CA PHE A 44 1.26 8.71 7.62
C PHE A 44 0.52 8.19 8.86
N ASP A 45 -0.80 8.09 8.80
CA ASP A 45 -1.60 7.51 9.89
C ASP A 45 -1.28 6.02 10.05
N THR A 46 -1.36 5.52 11.28
CA THR A 46 -1.29 4.08 11.53
C THR A 46 -2.50 3.39 10.92
N PHE A 47 -2.31 2.18 10.38
CA PHE A 47 -3.46 1.41 9.91
C PHE A 47 -4.44 1.11 11.04
N PRO A 48 -5.76 1.05 10.77
CA PRO A 48 -6.77 0.68 11.77
C PRO A 48 -6.79 -0.84 12.04
N PHE A 49 -5.69 -1.53 11.74
CA PHE A 49 -5.44 -2.95 11.90
C PHE A 49 -3.94 -3.17 12.10
N ASN A 50 -3.55 -4.30 12.68
CA ASN A 50 -2.16 -4.71 12.77
C ASN A 50 -1.70 -5.32 11.44
N ALA A 51 -0.67 -4.73 10.81
CA ALA A 51 -0.12 -5.21 9.54
C ALA A 51 0.44 -6.64 9.65
N GLY A 52 1.01 -7.00 10.79
CA GLY A 52 1.54 -8.35 11.03
C GLY A 52 0.47 -9.44 11.13
N ASP A 53 -0.81 -9.07 11.31
CA ASP A 53 -1.91 -10.05 11.35
C ASP A 53 -2.47 -10.38 9.95
N ILE A 54 -2.04 -9.67 8.90
CA ILE A 54 -2.59 -9.83 7.55
C ILE A 54 -1.92 -11.02 6.85
N ASP A 55 -2.73 -12.01 6.46
CA ASP A 55 -2.23 -13.22 5.81
C ASP A 55 -1.92 -13.01 4.32
N ILE A 56 -2.79 -12.26 3.64
CA ILE A 56 -2.77 -12.10 2.18
C ILE A 56 -3.15 -10.66 1.85
N LEU A 57 -2.40 -10.04 0.95
CA LEU A 57 -2.78 -8.82 0.26
C LEU A 57 -3.17 -9.18 -1.18
N ILE A 58 -4.38 -8.82 -1.60
CA ILE A 58 -4.82 -8.90 -3.00
C ILE A 58 -4.73 -7.50 -3.58
N VAL A 59 -4.03 -7.36 -4.71
CA VAL A 59 -3.90 -6.09 -5.43
C VAL A 59 -4.73 -6.13 -6.70
N THR A 60 -5.66 -5.19 -6.84
CA THR A 60 -6.57 -5.11 -7.98
C THR A 60 -5.84 -4.69 -9.26
N HIS A 61 -5.05 -3.62 -9.21
CA HIS A 61 -4.25 -3.08 -10.31
C HIS A 61 -3.14 -2.15 -9.80
N ALA A 62 -2.24 -1.72 -10.68
CA ALA A 62 -0.99 -1.06 -10.29
C ALA A 62 -1.07 0.46 -10.08
N HIS A 63 -2.26 1.08 -10.06
CA HIS A 63 -2.34 2.52 -9.80
C HIS A 63 -1.93 2.86 -8.36
N LEU A 64 -1.31 4.04 -8.18
CA LEU A 64 -0.72 4.46 -6.90
C LEU A 64 -1.74 4.52 -5.75
N ASP A 65 -2.99 4.83 -6.05
CA ASP A 65 -4.09 4.82 -5.08
C ASP A 65 -4.65 3.43 -4.74
N HIS A 66 -4.02 2.37 -5.24
CA HIS A 66 -4.25 0.97 -4.88
C HIS A 66 -2.99 0.28 -4.34
N VAL A 67 -1.79 0.71 -4.74
CA VAL A 67 -0.52 0.08 -4.33
C VAL A 67 0.38 0.95 -3.45
N GLY A 68 0.15 2.26 -3.43
CA GLY A 68 1.14 3.23 -2.97
C GLY A 68 1.48 3.22 -1.48
N ARG A 69 0.76 2.46 -0.64
CA ARG A 69 1.10 2.23 0.78
C ARG A 69 1.58 0.81 1.07
N ILE A 70 1.72 -0.07 0.08
CA ILE A 70 2.23 -1.44 0.30
C ILE A 70 3.63 -1.45 0.95
N PRO A 71 4.60 -0.61 0.54
CA PRO A 71 5.90 -0.59 1.23
C PRO A 71 5.79 -0.16 2.70
N LYS A 72 4.90 0.78 3.03
CA LYS A 72 4.57 1.15 4.42
C LYS A 72 3.99 -0.04 5.19
N LEU A 73 3.08 -0.80 4.56
CA LEU A 73 2.48 -1.99 5.14
C LEU A 73 3.55 -3.04 5.52
N ILE A 74 4.53 -3.27 4.63
CA ILE A 74 5.68 -4.16 4.90
C ILE A 74 6.50 -3.63 6.06
N LYS A 75 6.86 -2.34 6.03
CA LYS A 75 7.61 -1.67 7.11
C LYS A 75 6.92 -1.78 8.47
N GLU A 76 5.59 -1.80 8.51
CA GLU A 76 4.78 -1.96 9.72
C GLU A 76 4.56 -3.42 10.14
N GLY A 77 5.18 -4.40 9.46
CA GLY A 77 5.26 -5.79 9.90
C GLY A 77 4.52 -6.80 9.04
N PHE A 78 3.97 -6.40 7.90
CA PHE A 78 3.39 -7.36 6.95
C PHE A 78 4.46 -8.27 6.35
N HIS A 79 4.19 -9.57 6.39
CA HIS A 79 5.07 -10.64 5.89
C HIS A 79 4.27 -11.73 5.16
N GLY A 80 3.01 -11.42 4.81
CA GLY A 80 2.13 -12.30 4.05
C GLY A 80 2.45 -12.30 2.56
N LYS A 81 1.58 -12.94 1.77
CA LYS A 81 1.73 -12.98 0.31
C LYS A 81 1.00 -11.83 -0.35
N ILE A 82 1.60 -11.24 -1.38
CA ILE A 82 0.93 -10.30 -2.27
C ILE A 82 0.48 -11.07 -3.50
N ILE A 83 -0.81 -11.05 -3.81
CA ILE A 83 -1.40 -11.73 -4.97
C ILE A 83 -1.93 -10.68 -5.93
N ALA A 84 -1.47 -10.73 -7.18
CA ALA A 84 -1.92 -9.83 -8.23
C ALA A 84 -1.82 -10.52 -9.59
N THR A 85 -2.33 -9.89 -10.65
CA THR A 85 -2.03 -10.38 -12.01
C THR A 85 -0.54 -10.26 -12.30
N LYS A 86 -0.01 -11.09 -13.21
CA LYS A 86 1.37 -10.94 -13.68
C LYS A 86 1.69 -9.52 -14.15
N GLY A 87 0.79 -8.88 -14.89
CA GLY A 87 0.96 -7.49 -15.33
C GLY A 87 1.07 -6.51 -14.17
N THR A 88 0.21 -6.65 -13.16
CA THR A 88 0.28 -5.84 -11.94
C THR A 88 1.61 -6.04 -11.19
N CYS A 89 2.08 -7.27 -11.00
CA CYS A 89 3.38 -7.51 -10.32
C CYS A 89 4.56 -6.92 -11.09
N HIS A 90 4.51 -6.81 -12.43
CA HIS A 90 5.57 -6.18 -13.21
C HIS A 90 5.55 -4.65 -13.16
N ILE A 91 4.36 -4.04 -13.14
CA ILE A 91 4.21 -2.58 -13.19
C ILE A 91 4.30 -1.95 -11.79
N MET A 92 3.80 -2.63 -10.76
CA MET A 92 3.72 -2.11 -9.40
C MET A 92 5.08 -1.62 -8.85
N PRO A 93 6.21 -2.34 -8.99
CA PRO A 93 7.51 -1.84 -8.55
C PRO A 93 7.88 -0.51 -9.22
N LEU A 94 7.69 -0.39 -10.54
CA LEU A 94 7.99 0.84 -11.29
C LEU A 94 7.20 2.05 -10.76
N VAL A 95 5.92 1.85 -10.44
CA VAL A 95 5.05 2.90 -9.88
C VAL A 95 5.51 3.31 -8.47
N LEU A 96 5.94 2.34 -7.66
CA LEU A 96 6.43 2.58 -6.30
C LEU A 96 7.80 3.26 -6.28
N GLU A 97 8.70 2.89 -7.20
CA GLU A 97 10.01 3.52 -7.40
C GLU A 97 9.87 4.99 -7.81
N ASP A 98 8.99 5.28 -8.79
CA ASP A 98 8.74 6.67 -9.21
C ASP A 98 8.17 7.52 -8.06
N ALA A 99 7.19 6.99 -7.31
CA ALA A 99 6.66 7.65 -6.13
C ALA A 99 7.75 7.91 -5.07
N GLN A 100 8.65 6.95 -4.85
CA GLN A 100 9.78 7.09 -3.92
C GLN A 100 10.73 8.21 -4.37
N HIS A 101 11.05 8.30 -5.66
CA HIS A 101 11.88 9.37 -6.20
C HIS A 101 11.23 10.74 -6.02
N ILE A 102 9.91 10.87 -6.27
CA ILE A 102 9.16 12.10 -6.03
C ILE A 102 9.19 12.47 -4.54
N MET A 103 8.95 11.51 -3.63
CA MET A 103 9.05 11.74 -2.18
C MET A 103 10.44 12.21 -1.77
N THR A 104 11.50 11.61 -2.31
CA THR A 104 12.88 11.98 -2.02
C THR A 104 13.21 13.38 -2.52
N TYR A 105 12.76 13.74 -3.73
CA TYR A 105 12.90 15.09 -4.28
C TYR A 105 12.19 16.12 -3.40
N ASN A 106 10.93 15.86 -3.04
CA ASN A 106 10.13 16.75 -2.19
C ASN A 106 10.74 16.89 -0.80
N HIS A 107 11.28 15.81 -0.22
CA HIS A 107 11.99 15.86 1.05
C HIS A 107 13.21 16.80 0.97
N ARG A 108 14.04 16.68 -0.08
CA ARG A 108 15.20 17.56 -0.26
C ARG A 108 14.80 19.04 -0.41
N LYS A 109 13.73 19.32 -1.16
CA LYS A 109 13.33 20.68 -1.52
C LYS A 109 12.46 21.36 -0.46
N PHE A 110 11.58 20.61 0.18
CA PHE A 110 10.51 21.11 1.04
C PHE A 110 10.51 20.48 2.44
N GLN A 111 11.44 19.56 2.73
CA GLN A 111 11.53 18.86 4.02
C GLN A 111 10.27 18.05 4.37
N THR A 112 9.52 17.62 3.35
CA THR A 112 8.35 16.73 3.54
C THR A 112 8.81 15.35 4.02
N PRO A 113 8.04 14.66 4.88
CA PRO A 113 8.39 13.33 5.35
C PRO A 113 8.40 12.30 4.19
N ILE A 114 9.24 11.27 4.34
CA ILE A 114 9.32 10.14 3.40
C ILE A 114 8.56 8.96 4.01
N LEU A 115 7.64 8.37 3.24
CA LEU A 115 6.78 7.31 3.74
C LEU A 115 7.51 5.97 3.88
N TYR A 116 8.30 5.63 2.87
CA TYR A 116 9.05 4.38 2.78
C TYR A 116 10.34 4.54 1.97
N SER A 117 11.27 3.62 2.18
CA SER A 117 12.58 3.56 1.51
C SER A 117 12.52 2.71 0.24
N MET A 118 13.58 2.75 -0.58
CA MET A 118 13.74 1.83 -1.71
C MET A 118 13.82 0.36 -1.27
N GLU A 119 14.41 0.08 -0.11
CA GLU A 119 14.47 -1.28 0.45
C GLU A 119 13.06 -1.83 0.73
N ASP A 120 12.14 -0.96 1.16
CA ASP A 120 10.74 -1.36 1.36
C ASP A 120 10.04 -1.66 0.02
N VAL A 121 10.44 -0.99 -1.07
CA VAL A 121 9.95 -1.26 -2.44
C VAL A 121 10.48 -2.59 -2.95
N ASP A 122 11.77 -2.88 -2.76
CA ASP A 122 12.40 -4.14 -3.19
C ASP A 122 11.66 -5.35 -2.58
N LYS A 123 11.31 -5.26 -1.28
CA LYS A 123 10.54 -6.29 -0.57
C LYS A 123 9.15 -6.53 -1.17
N VAL A 124 8.52 -5.53 -1.79
CA VAL A 124 7.24 -5.72 -2.50
C VAL A 124 7.40 -6.71 -3.64
N THR A 125 8.49 -6.58 -4.40
CA THR A 125 8.78 -7.44 -5.55
C THR A 125 9.02 -8.88 -5.11
N GLU A 126 9.71 -9.09 -3.99
CA GLU A 126 9.96 -10.42 -3.41
C GLU A 126 8.67 -11.12 -2.97
N LEU A 127 7.68 -10.37 -2.47
CA LEU A 127 6.43 -10.90 -1.94
C LEU A 127 5.31 -11.05 -3.00
N CYS A 128 5.47 -10.46 -4.20
CA CYS A 128 4.43 -10.49 -5.25
C CYS A 128 4.39 -11.82 -6.01
N GLN A 129 3.23 -12.48 -5.94
CA GLN A 129 2.92 -13.71 -6.66
C GLN A 129 1.96 -13.38 -7.80
N GLY A 130 2.50 -13.30 -9.00
CA GLY A 130 1.74 -13.08 -10.23
C GLY A 130 0.99 -14.35 -10.64
N ILE A 131 -0.33 -14.31 -10.61
CA ILE A 131 -1.22 -15.37 -11.13
C ILE A 131 -1.64 -15.11 -12.57
#